data_AF-A0A6A8LSS8-F1
#
_entry.id   AF-A0A6A8LSS8-F1
#
_cell.length_a   1.000
_cell.length_b   1.000
_cell.length_c   1.000
_cell.angle_alpha   90.00
_cell.angle_beta   90.00
_cell.angle_gamma   90.00
#
_symmetry.space_group_name_H-M   'P 1'
#
loop_
_entity.id
_entity.type
_entity.pdbx_description
1 polymer ?
#
loop_
_entity_poly.entity_id
_entity_poly.type
_entity_poly.pdbx_seq_one_letter_code
_entity_poly.pdbx_strand_id
1 'polypeptide(L)'
;MRGRTLDKAFVILDEAQNTTRAQMKMFLTRLGFGSKMIVNGDASQIDLPKGHSQSGLVDAENRLKGLPHIAFVNFDANDVVRHPVVSEIIRAYENNN
;
A
#
# COMPACT_ATOMS: atom_id res chain seq x y z
N MET A 1 -15.12 7.65 2.41
CA MET A 1 -14.08 8.70 2.25
C MET A 1 -14.57 9.93 1.49
N ARG A 2 -15.45 9.80 0.49
CA ARG A 2 -15.97 10.95 -0.28
C ARG A 2 -16.50 12.08 0.62
N GLY A 3 -16.10 13.32 0.32
CA GLY A 3 -16.63 14.52 0.97
C GLY A 3 -16.15 14.80 2.39
N ARG A 4 -15.17 14.04 2.91
CA ARG A 4 -14.56 14.29 4.23
C ARG A 4 -13.16 14.86 4.07
N THR A 5 -12.65 15.54 5.09
CA THR A 5 -11.23 15.90 5.25
C THR A 5 -10.75 15.27 6.55
N LEU A 6 -9.55 14.72 6.56
CA LEU A 6 -8.95 14.06 7.72
C LEU A 6 -7.95 15.03 8.35
N ASP A 7 -8.42 15.90 9.24
CA ASP A 7 -7.59 16.84 10.00
C ASP A 7 -7.11 16.22 11.32
N LYS A 8 -5.90 16.58 11.76
CA LYS A 8 -5.28 16.13 13.03
C LYS A 8 -5.30 14.61 13.22
N ALA A 9 -5.04 13.85 12.15
CA ALA A 9 -5.17 12.40 12.12
C ALA A 9 -3.90 11.70 11.63
N PHE A 10 -3.67 10.48 12.13
CA PHE A 10 -2.71 9.55 11.53
C PHE A 10 -3.50 8.50 10.74
N VAL A 11 -3.31 8.46 9.42
CA VAL A 11 -4.12 7.67 8.50
C VAL A 11 -3.25 6.61 7.85
N ILE A 12 -3.73 5.36 7.84
CA ILE A 12 -3.07 4.26 7.14
C ILE A 12 -4.04 3.69 6.12
N LEU A 13 -3.59 3.60 4.87
CA LEU A 13 -4.22 2.77 3.85
C LEU A 13 -3.37 1.53 3.67
N ASP A 14 -3.91 0.38 4.03
CA ASP A 14 -3.27 -0.91 3.83
C ASP A 14 -3.80 -1.60 2.58
N GLU A 15 -3.06 -2.56 2.05
CA GLU A 15 -3.40 -3.31 0.83
C GLU A 15 -3.70 -2.39 -0.37
N ALA A 16 -2.96 -1.28 -0.48
CA ALA A 16 -3.24 -0.22 -1.44
C ALA A 16 -3.08 -0.64 -2.90
N GLN A 17 -2.38 -1.75 -3.17
CA GLN A 17 -2.27 -2.33 -4.50
C GLN A 17 -3.64 -2.72 -5.09
N ASN A 18 -4.63 -2.98 -4.23
CA ASN A 18 -6.01 -3.34 -4.60
C ASN A 18 -6.91 -2.11 -4.79
N THR A 19 -6.34 -0.90 -4.76
CA THR A 19 -7.08 0.31 -5.11
C THR A 19 -7.01 0.59 -6.61
N THR A 20 -8.10 1.13 -7.16
CA THR A 20 -8.07 1.77 -8.48
C THR A 20 -7.47 3.18 -8.39
N ARG A 21 -7.01 3.73 -9.52
CA ARG A 21 -6.54 5.14 -9.60
C ARG A 21 -7.55 6.13 -9.03
N ALA A 22 -8.84 5.92 -9.30
CA ALA A 22 -9.91 6.80 -8.81
C ALA A 22 -10.04 6.72 -7.28
N GLN A 23 -9.96 5.52 -6.71
CA GLN A 23 -9.99 5.32 -5.25
C GLN A 23 -8.75 5.92 -4.58
N MET A 24 -7.55 5.69 -5.13
CA MET A 24 -6.31 6.27 -4.63
C MET A 24 -6.36 7.80 -4.64
N LYS A 25 -6.75 8.42 -5.76
CA LYS A 25 -6.93 9.88 -5.85
C LYS A 25 -7.98 10.38 -4.85
N MET A 26 -9.10 9.68 -4.73
CA MET A 26 -10.13 10.02 -3.76
C MET A 26 -9.57 9.99 -2.34
N PHE A 27 -8.75 9.00 -1.99
CA PHE A 27 -8.15 8.83 -0.67
C PHE A 27 -7.08 9.88 -0.36
N LEU A 28 -6.09 10.06 -1.24
CA LEU A 28 -4.98 11.02 -1.04
C LEU A 28 -5.48 12.45 -0.88
N THR A 29 -6.54 12.83 -1.61
CA THR A 29 -7.16 14.16 -1.50
C THR A 29 -7.97 14.37 -0.21
N ARG A 30 -7.93 13.42 0.74
CA ARG A 30 -8.52 13.57 2.07
C ARG A 30 -7.55 14.05 3.13
N LEU A 31 -6.25 14.12 2.83
CA LEU A 31 -5.25 14.60 3.79
C LEU A 31 -5.56 16.05 4.21
N GLY A 32 -5.83 16.23 5.50
CA GLY A 32 -6.08 17.53 6.13
C GLY A 32 -4.86 18.08 6.88
N PHE A 33 -5.05 19.22 7.55
CA PHE A 33 -3.99 19.89 8.30
C PHE A 33 -3.61 19.12 9.57
N GLY A 34 -2.31 19.14 9.89
CA GLY A 34 -1.79 18.46 11.07
C GLY A 34 -1.91 16.93 11.00
N SER A 35 -2.09 16.38 9.79
CA SER A 35 -2.27 14.95 9.57
C SER A 35 -1.06 14.33 8.89
N LYS A 36 -0.90 13.01 9.09
CA LYS A 36 0.07 12.18 8.38
C LYS A 36 -0.65 10.99 7.77
N MET A 37 -0.27 10.63 6.55
CA MET A 37 -0.86 9.52 5.81
C MET A 37 0.23 8.57 5.38
N ILE A 38 0.04 7.29 5.66
CA ILE A 38 0.89 6.18 5.22
C ILE A 38 0.06 5.33 4.27
N VAL A 39 0.61 5.05 3.10
CA VAL A 39 0.02 4.13 2.13
C VAL A 39 0.95 2.94 2.02
N ASN A 40 0.45 1.75 2.34
CA ASN A 40 1.15 0.48 2.28
C ASN A 40 0.52 -0.42 1.22
N GLY A 41 1.34 -1.15 0.49
CA GLY A 41 0.89 -2.23 -0.38
C GLY A 41 2.06 -2.89 -1.10
N ASP A 42 1.78 -4.07 -1.66
CA ASP A 42 2.74 -4.85 -2.45
C ASP A 42 2.33 -4.81 -3.93
N ALA A 43 3.11 -4.11 -4.75
CA ALA A 43 2.84 -3.97 -6.19
C ALA A 43 2.88 -5.31 -6.96
N SER A 44 3.46 -6.38 -6.40
CA SER A 44 3.48 -7.71 -7.01
C SER A 44 2.18 -8.50 -6.77
N GLN A 45 1.34 -8.08 -5.82
CA GLN A 45 0.11 -8.78 -5.39
C GLN A 45 -1.16 -7.99 -5.76
N ILE A 46 -1.19 -7.39 -6.95
CA ILE A 46 -2.35 -6.63 -7.41
C ILE A 46 -3.52 -7.58 -7.70
N ASP A 47 -4.58 -7.50 -6.90
CA ASP A 47 -5.83 -8.23 -7.08
C ASP A 47 -6.96 -7.26 -7.45
N LEU A 48 -6.98 -6.85 -8.72
CA LEU A 48 -8.01 -5.99 -9.28
C LEU A 48 -8.89 -6.77 -10.27
N PRO A 49 -10.21 -6.53 -10.30
CA PRO A 49 -11.10 -7.14 -11.28
C PRO A 49 -10.62 -6.89 -12.72
N LYS A 50 -10.72 -7.94 -13.56
CA LYS A 50 -10.34 -7.88 -14.97
C LYS A 50 -11.00 -6.68 -15.67
N GLY A 51 -10.19 -5.82 -16.28
CA GLY A 51 -10.65 -4.59 -16.95
C GLY A 51 -10.30 -3.30 -16.22
N HIS A 52 -9.71 -3.36 -15.02
CA HIS A 52 -9.08 -2.19 -14.39
C HIS A 52 -7.59 -2.18 -14.76
N SER A 53 -7.23 -1.31 -15.70
CA SER A 53 -5.94 -1.37 -16.40
C SER A 53 -4.72 -0.93 -15.58
N GLN A 54 -4.91 -0.37 -14.37
CA GLN A 54 -3.78 0.07 -13.55
C GLN A 54 -4.14 0.22 -12.07
N SER A 55 -3.30 -0.36 -11.20
CA SER A 55 -3.36 -0.15 -9.75
C SER A 55 -3.15 1.32 -9.38
N GLY A 56 -3.92 1.80 -8.41
CA GLY A 56 -3.79 3.13 -7.83
C GLY A 56 -2.46 3.30 -7.11
N LEU A 57 -1.91 2.25 -6.50
CA LEU A 57 -0.59 2.29 -5.84
C LEU A 57 0.53 2.59 -6.85
N VAL A 58 0.63 1.77 -7.90
CA VAL A 58 1.63 1.92 -8.96
C VAL A 58 1.49 3.27 -9.66
N ASP A 59 0.26 3.72 -9.91
CA ASP A 59 0.03 5.03 -10.51
C ASP A 59 0.46 6.18 -9.59
N ALA A 60 0.14 6.12 -8.30
CA ALA A 60 0.52 7.14 -7.34
C ALA A 60 2.04 7.22 -7.18
N GLU A 61 2.74 6.08 -7.13
CA GLU A 61 4.19 6.06 -7.08
C GLU A 61 4.81 6.81 -8.27
N ASN A 62 4.37 6.49 -9.48
CA ASN A 62 4.87 7.14 -10.69
C ASN A 62 4.55 8.64 -10.77
N ARG A 63 3.34 9.05 -10.35
CA ARG A 63 2.88 10.43 -10.47
C ARG A 63 3.39 11.37 -9.40
N LEU A 64 3.58 10.86 -8.19
CA LEU A 64 3.90 11.68 -7.02
C LEU A 64 5.40 11.67 -6.71
N LYS A 65 6.20 10.93 -7.50
CA LYS A 65 7.65 10.93 -7.43
C LYS A 65 8.20 12.34 -7.57
N GLY A 66 9.04 12.75 -6.60
CA GLY A 66 9.67 14.07 -6.59
C GLY A 66 8.87 15.18 -5.92
N LEU A 67 7.66 14.91 -5.40
CA LEU A 67 6.95 15.89 -4.59
C LEU A 67 7.64 16.03 -3.21
N PRO A 68 8.02 17.26 -2.77
CA PRO A 68 8.85 17.48 -1.58
C PRO A 68 8.33 16.90 -0.27
N HIS A 69 7.02 16.67 -0.15
CA HIS A 69 6.36 16.22 1.08
C HIS A 69 5.89 14.76 1.00
N ILE A 70 6.30 14.02 -0.03
CA ILE A 70 5.95 12.62 -0.23
C ILE A 70 7.24 11.82 -0.34
N ALA A 71 7.38 10.83 0.54
CA ALA A 71 8.49 9.89 0.51
C ALA A 71 7.98 8.51 0.08
N PHE A 72 8.80 7.80 -0.69
CA PHE A 72 8.59 6.41 -1.04
C PHE A 72 9.62 5.58 -0.29
N VAL A 73 9.14 4.57 0.44
CA VAL A 73 9.97 3.65 1.21
C VAL A 73 9.68 2.26 0.67
N ASN A 74 10.68 1.67 0.02
CA ASN A 74 10.58 0.33 -0.55
C ASN A 74 11.32 -0.62 0.38
N PHE A 75 10.62 -1.66 0.82
CA PHE A 75 11.19 -2.77 1.56
C PHE A 75 11.57 -3.89 0.59
N ASP A 76 12.61 -4.64 0.92
CA ASP A 76 12.98 -5.84 0.20
C ASP A 76 12.89 -7.09 1.10
N ALA A 77 13.28 -8.24 0.56
CA ALA A 77 13.20 -9.51 1.29
C ALA A 77 14.09 -9.54 2.55
N ASN A 78 15.14 -8.72 2.64
CA ASN A 78 16.02 -8.62 3.81
C ASN A 78 15.35 -7.85 4.96
N ASP A 79 14.36 -7.01 4.68
CA ASP A 79 13.58 -6.30 5.70
C ASP A 79 12.52 -7.19 6.36
N VAL A 80 12.31 -8.41 5.83
CA VAL A 80 11.28 -9.33 6.31
C VAL A 80 11.82 -10.18 7.47
N VAL A 81 11.55 -9.73 8.69
CA VAL A 81 11.83 -10.49 9.91
C VAL A 81 10.64 -11.37 10.26
N ARG A 82 10.82 -12.70 10.14
CA ARG A 82 9.80 -13.69 10.51
C ARG A 82 10.21 -14.40 11.80
N HIS A 83 9.23 -14.70 12.65
CA HIS A 83 9.46 -15.56 13.80
C HIS A 83 9.93 -16.95 13.32
N PRO A 84 10.91 -17.61 13.99
CA PRO A 84 11.42 -18.92 13.57
C PRO A 84 10.34 -19.97 13.31
N VAL A 85 9.28 -19.96 14.12
CA VAL A 85 8.08 -20.82 13.95
C VAL A 85 7.44 -20.66 12.56
N VAL A 86 7.42 -19.46 11.96
CA VAL A 86 6.88 -19.28 10.60
C VAL A 86 7.71 -20.07 9.58
N SER A 87 9.03 -20.11 9.73
CA SER A 87 9.89 -20.92 8.88
C SER A 87 9.67 -22.41 9.09
N GLU A 88 9.44 -22.85 10.33
CA GLU A 88 9.07 -24.24 10.63
C GLU A 88 7.73 -24.62 9.99
N ILE A 89 6.73 -23.73 10.07
CA ILE A 89 5.43 -23.91 9.41
C ILE A 89 5.61 -24.03 7.89
N ILE A 90 6.34 -23.09 7.26
CA ILE A 90 6.57 -23.13 5.80
C ILE A 90 7.19 -24.48 5.40
N ARG A 91 8.25 -24.92 6.10
CA ARG A 91 8.91 -26.21 5.86
C ARG A 91 7.96 -27.40 6.02
N ALA A 92 7.08 -27.36 7.01
CA ALA A 92 6.10 -28.43 7.23
C ALA A 92 5.09 -28.55 6.07
N TYR A 93 4.74 -27.44 5.42
CA TYR A 93 3.86 -27.43 4.24
C TYR A 93 4.59 -27.76 2.93
N GLU A 94 5.90 -27.48 2.83
CA GLU A 94 6.72 -27.85 1.66
C GLU A 94 6.95 -29.37 1.54
N ASN A 95 6.95 -30.10 2.66
CA ASN A 95 7.21 -31.54 2.70
C ASN A 95 6.02 -32.45 2.31
N ASN A 96 4.87 -31.88 1.96
CA ASN A 96 3.66 -32.63 1.55
C ASN A 96 3.30 -32.46 0.07
N ASN A 97 4.26 -32.09 -0.78
CA ASN A 97 4.18 -32.15 -2.24
C ASN A 97 5.25 -33.09 -2.81
#